data_AF-A0AAU1M815-F1
#
_entry.id   AF-A0AAU1M815-F1
#
_cell.length_a   1.000
_cell.length_b   1.000
_cell.length_c   1.000
_cell.angle_alpha   90.00
_cell.angle_beta   90.00
_cell.angle_gamma   90.00
#
_symmetry.space_group_name_H-M   'P 1'
#
loop_
_entity.id
_entity.type
_entity.pdbx_description
1 polymer ?
#
loop_
_entity_poly.entity_id
_entity_poly.type
_entity_poly.pdbx_seq_one_letter_code
_entity_poly.pdbx_strand_id
1 'polypeptide(L)'
;MSVCDGRMCHYCGCREIPLIKEFIAEHEKVADAAGDAVRALERGDTAAARELTEVMSRELATHWQGEENGLFAVMRDDPEYTDYIDALVAEHHELAALLPALDLTDPTDAGRFKAAADELHHHIAKEEDGLFPASLTALSGDEWDVSMAAWRAAHPQESDS
;
A
#
# COMPACT_ATOMS: atom_id res chain seq x y z
N MET A 1 46.70 -12.38 -24.23
CA MET A 1 46.42 -12.76 -22.82
C MET A 1 46.80 -11.56 -21.98
N SER A 2 45.94 -10.81 -21.30
CA SER A 2 44.55 -11.03 -20.90
C SER A 2 43.84 -9.67 -20.93
N VAL A 3 42.61 -9.64 -21.42
CA VAL A 3 41.71 -8.48 -21.38
C VAL A 3 41.01 -8.55 -20.03
N CYS A 4 41.15 -7.52 -19.19
CA CYS A 4 40.35 -7.41 -17.96
C CYS A 4 38.99 -6.80 -18.33
N ASP A 5 38.00 -7.67 -18.26
CA ASP A 5 36.59 -7.51 -18.51
C ASP A 5 35.91 -6.58 -17.49
N GLY A 6 34.91 -5.84 -17.97
CA GLY A 6 34.09 -4.95 -17.17
C GLY A 6 33.11 -5.76 -16.32
N ARG A 7 33.23 -5.65 -15.00
CA ARG A 7 32.22 -6.14 -14.07
C ARG A 7 32.07 -5.17 -12.90
N MET A 8 30.93 -4.49 -12.92
CA MET A 8 30.11 -4.16 -11.75
C MET A 8 30.86 -3.44 -10.61
N CYS A 9 30.99 -2.12 -10.75
CA CYS A 9 31.05 -1.25 -9.59
C CYS A 9 29.69 -1.31 -8.86
N HIS A 10 29.59 -2.20 -7.87
CA HIS A 10 28.57 -2.13 -6.83
C HIS A 10 28.85 -0.88 -5.98
N TYR A 11 28.06 0.18 -6.21
CA TYR A 11 27.92 1.27 -5.26
C TYR A 11 26.51 1.20 -4.66
N CYS A 12 26.45 0.66 -3.45
CA CYS A 12 25.39 0.89 -2.46
C CYS A 12 25.23 2.40 -2.24
N GLY A 13 23.98 2.89 -2.18
CA GLY A 13 23.67 4.23 -1.67
C GLY A 13 22.85 5.14 -2.60
N CYS A 14 22.50 4.73 -3.82
CA CYS A 14 21.61 5.50 -4.71
C CYS A 14 20.32 4.76 -5.11
N ARG A 15 20.05 3.57 -4.55
CA ARG A 15 18.85 2.77 -4.84
C ARG A 15 17.76 2.84 -3.77
N GLU A 16 17.99 3.54 -2.67
CA GLU A 16 16.92 3.99 -1.77
C GLU A 16 16.51 5.39 -2.26
N ILE A 17 15.27 5.76 -2.56
CA ILE A 17 13.96 5.35 -2.04
C ILE A 17 12.92 5.55 -3.18
N PRO A 18 12.84 4.73 -4.24
CA PRO A 18 11.72 4.81 -5.19
C PRO A 18 10.47 4.15 -4.60
N LEU A 19 10.58 2.89 -4.17
CA LEU A 19 9.40 2.08 -3.84
C LEU A 19 8.58 2.61 -2.66
N ILE A 20 9.24 2.95 -1.54
CA ILE A 20 8.52 3.52 -0.37
C ILE A 20 7.83 4.84 -0.74
N LYS A 21 8.38 5.63 -1.67
CA LYS A 21 7.70 6.84 -2.14
C LYS A 21 6.47 6.53 -2.97
N GLU A 22 6.49 5.46 -3.77
CA GLU A 22 5.30 5.02 -4.50
C GLU A 22 4.20 4.56 -3.53
N PHE A 23 4.54 3.76 -2.51
CA PHE A 23 3.56 3.36 -1.48
C PHE A 23 2.98 4.56 -0.73
N ILE A 24 3.81 5.53 -0.32
CA ILE A 24 3.33 6.77 0.33
C ILE A 24 2.44 7.57 -0.64
N ALA A 25 2.79 7.66 -1.93
CA ALA A 25 1.95 8.36 -2.90
C ALA A 25 0.60 7.65 -3.12
N GLU A 26 0.57 6.31 -3.04
CA GLU A 26 -0.66 5.51 -3.06
C GLU A 26 -1.51 5.74 -1.80
N HIS A 27 -0.88 5.79 -0.62
CA HIS A 27 -1.55 6.16 0.64
C HIS A 27 -2.17 7.55 0.57
N GLU A 28 -1.44 8.55 0.08
CA GLU A 28 -1.94 9.91 -0.08
C GLU A 28 -3.20 9.95 -0.97
N LYS A 29 -3.15 9.29 -2.14
CA LYS A 29 -4.31 9.20 -3.06
C LYS A 29 -5.53 8.57 -2.40
N VAL A 30 -5.33 7.47 -1.67
CA VAL A 30 -6.39 6.74 -1.01
C VAL A 30 -6.97 7.53 0.18
N ALA A 31 -6.12 8.15 0.98
CA ALA A 31 -6.51 9.01 2.09
C ALA A 31 -7.33 10.23 1.61
N ASP A 32 -6.91 10.85 0.51
CA ASP A 32 -7.64 11.95 -0.11
C ASP A 32 -9.02 11.50 -0.60
N ALA A 33 -9.09 10.36 -1.31
CA ALA A 33 -10.35 9.79 -1.78
C ALA A 33 -11.30 9.43 -0.63
N ALA A 34 -10.78 8.84 0.45
CA ALA A 34 -11.54 8.54 1.67
C ALA A 34 -12.09 9.82 2.29
N GLY A 35 -11.24 10.84 2.47
CA GLY A 35 -11.64 12.13 3.03
C GLY A 35 -12.69 12.83 2.17
N ASP A 36 -12.57 12.80 0.84
CA ASP A 36 -13.57 13.35 -0.06
C ASP A 36 -14.89 12.57 0.00
N ALA A 37 -14.85 11.25 0.11
CA ALA A 37 -16.04 10.42 0.25
C ALA A 37 -16.78 10.71 1.56
N VAL A 38 -16.06 10.85 2.67
CA VAL A 38 -16.64 11.26 3.96
C VAL A 38 -17.32 12.62 3.84
N ARG A 39 -16.64 13.61 3.24
CA ARG A 39 -17.22 14.95 3.01
C ARG A 39 -18.44 14.90 2.08
N ALA A 40 -18.47 14.03 1.08
CA ALA A 40 -19.61 13.83 0.21
C ALA A 40 -20.83 13.26 0.97
N LEU A 41 -20.61 12.24 1.81
CA LEU A 41 -21.64 11.67 2.68
C LEU A 41 -22.23 12.72 3.65
N GLU A 42 -21.39 13.58 4.22
CA GLU A 42 -21.85 14.67 5.12
C GLU A 42 -22.73 15.69 4.41
N ARG A 43 -22.54 15.90 3.10
CA ARG A 43 -23.40 16.75 2.27
C ARG A 43 -24.62 16.00 1.71
N GLY A 44 -24.75 14.71 1.98
CA GLY A 44 -25.80 13.85 1.43
C GLY A 44 -25.59 13.45 -0.03
N ASP A 45 -24.39 13.63 -0.58
CA ASP A 45 -24.03 13.26 -1.95
C ASP A 45 -23.50 11.82 -1.99
N THR A 46 -24.42 10.87 -1.89
CA THR A 46 -24.11 9.43 -1.84
C THR A 46 -23.60 8.89 -3.18
N ALA A 47 -23.94 9.54 -4.29
CA ALA A 47 -23.44 9.19 -5.61
C ALA A 47 -21.94 9.49 -5.71
N ALA A 48 -21.51 10.70 -5.35
CA ALA A 48 -20.09 11.05 -5.34
C ALA A 48 -19.31 10.19 -4.34
N ALA A 49 -19.86 9.93 -3.14
CA ALA A 49 -19.22 9.07 -2.14
C ALA A 49 -18.97 7.64 -2.68
N ARG A 50 -19.92 7.09 -3.44
CA ARG A 50 -19.78 5.79 -4.06
C ARG A 50 -18.68 5.78 -5.12
N GLU A 51 -18.65 6.76 -6.01
CA GLU A 51 -17.61 6.85 -7.05
C GLU A 51 -16.21 6.92 -6.43
N LEU A 52 -16.03 7.71 -5.36
CA LEU A 52 -14.78 7.82 -4.62
C LEU A 52 -14.41 6.52 -3.90
N THR A 53 -15.39 5.82 -3.33
CA THR A 53 -15.16 4.50 -2.71
C THR A 53 -14.73 3.45 -3.73
N GLU A 54 -15.28 3.50 -4.95
CA GLU A 54 -14.86 2.65 -6.06
C GLU A 54 -13.44 2.99 -6.55
N VAL A 55 -13.04 4.27 -6.55
CA VAL A 55 -11.64 4.67 -6.79
C VAL A 55 -10.73 4.09 -5.70
N MET A 56 -11.06 4.36 -4.44
CA MET A 56 -10.31 3.86 -3.29
C MET A 56 -10.11 2.35 -3.32
N SER A 57 -11.17 1.58 -3.63
CA SER A 57 -11.11 0.12 -3.69
C SER A 57 -10.16 -0.39 -4.79
N ARG A 58 -10.02 0.33 -5.91
CA ARG A 58 -9.11 -0.05 -6.99
C ARG A 58 -7.66 0.26 -6.64
N GLU A 59 -7.40 1.44 -6.09
CA GLU A 59 -6.05 1.85 -5.67
C GLU A 59 -5.53 0.93 -4.55
N LEU A 60 -6.35 0.67 -3.52
CA LEU A 60 -6.00 -0.25 -2.44
C LEU A 60 -5.71 -1.66 -2.94
N ALA A 61 -6.46 -2.16 -3.93
CA ALA A 61 -6.26 -3.51 -4.45
C ALA A 61 -4.87 -3.69 -5.11
N THR A 62 -4.39 -2.71 -5.88
CA THR A 62 -3.05 -2.79 -6.50
C THR A 62 -1.95 -2.48 -5.49
N HIS A 63 -2.19 -1.54 -4.58
CA HIS A 63 -1.30 -1.20 -3.48
C HIS A 63 -0.99 -2.43 -2.60
N TRP A 64 -2.02 -3.05 -2.03
CA TRP A 64 -1.87 -4.25 -1.18
C TRP A 64 -1.25 -5.42 -1.95
N GLN A 65 -1.59 -5.58 -3.24
CA GLN A 65 -0.94 -6.61 -4.05
C GLN A 65 0.58 -6.39 -4.15
N GLY A 66 1.03 -5.14 -4.26
CA GLY A 66 2.45 -4.78 -4.30
C GLY A 66 3.16 -5.02 -2.97
N GLU A 67 2.51 -4.69 -1.86
CA GLU A 67 3.03 -4.92 -0.52
C GLU A 67 3.09 -6.40 -0.17
N GLU A 68 1.95 -7.11 -0.26
CA GLU A 68 1.80 -8.49 0.18
C GLU A 68 2.68 -9.45 -0.62
N ASN A 69 2.81 -9.25 -1.94
CA ASN A 69 3.66 -10.10 -2.78
C ASN A 69 5.12 -9.65 -2.81
N GLY A 70 5.42 -8.48 -2.22
CA GLY A 70 6.73 -7.84 -2.27
C GLY A 70 7.28 -7.60 -0.88
N LEU A 71 7.14 -6.36 -0.41
CA LEU A 71 7.75 -5.88 0.82
C LEU A 71 7.37 -6.76 2.03
N PHE A 72 6.11 -7.11 2.17
CA PHE A 72 5.61 -7.88 3.31
C PHE A 72 6.05 -9.34 3.19
N ALA A 73 5.99 -9.94 2.00
CA ALA A 73 6.47 -11.31 1.78
C ALA A 73 7.93 -11.46 2.20
N VAL A 74 8.77 -10.50 1.82
CA VAL A 74 10.20 -10.48 2.17
C VAL A 74 10.40 -10.29 3.68
N MET A 75 9.76 -9.28 4.28
CA MET A 75 9.95 -9.00 5.72
C MET A 75 9.38 -10.11 6.61
N ARG A 76 8.36 -10.85 6.15
CA ARG A 76 7.70 -11.92 6.89
C ARG A 76 8.62 -13.12 7.15
N ASP A 77 9.67 -13.29 6.36
CA ASP A 77 10.68 -14.34 6.57
C ASP A 77 11.52 -14.11 7.84
N ASP A 78 11.55 -12.88 8.36
CA ASP A 78 12.11 -12.59 9.68
C ASP A 78 11.05 -12.81 10.79
N PRO A 79 11.28 -13.71 11.75
CA PRO A 79 10.38 -13.93 12.88
C PRO A 79 10.07 -12.69 13.72
N GLU A 80 10.91 -11.66 13.68
CA GLU A 80 10.66 -10.39 14.38
C GLU A 80 9.44 -9.65 13.80
N TYR A 81 9.17 -9.79 12.49
CA TYR A 81 8.10 -9.05 11.81
C TYR A 81 6.88 -9.90 11.47
N THR A 82 6.96 -11.23 11.53
CA THR A 82 5.89 -12.13 11.08
C THR A 82 4.51 -11.79 11.68
N ASP A 83 4.40 -11.67 13.01
CA ASP A 83 3.11 -11.40 13.67
C ASP A 83 2.55 -10.01 13.32
N TYR A 84 3.44 -9.03 13.12
CA TYR A 84 3.04 -7.66 12.77
C TYR A 84 2.53 -7.58 11.33
N ILE A 85 3.21 -8.26 10.40
CA ILE A 85 2.80 -8.35 9.00
C ILE A 85 1.48 -9.12 8.88
N ASP A 86 1.33 -10.24 9.59
CA ASP A 86 0.08 -11.01 9.58
C ASP A 86 -1.13 -10.17 10.04
N ALA A 87 -0.92 -9.24 10.98
CA ALA A 87 -1.95 -8.29 11.41
C ALA A 87 -2.30 -7.26 10.31
N LEU A 88 -1.30 -6.67 9.63
CA LEU A 88 -1.54 -5.73 8.53
C LEU A 88 -2.29 -6.37 7.37
N VAL A 89 -1.89 -7.59 6.97
CA VAL A 89 -2.57 -8.35 5.92
C VAL A 89 -4.01 -8.70 6.30
N ALA A 90 -4.28 -8.98 7.58
CA ALA A 90 -5.64 -9.19 8.04
C ALA A 90 -6.50 -7.92 7.87
N GLU A 91 -5.96 -6.75 8.19
CA GLU A 91 -6.63 -5.47 8.00
C GLU A 91 -6.91 -5.15 6.52
N HIS A 92 -5.97 -5.46 5.62
CA HIS A 92 -6.19 -5.36 4.17
C HIS A 92 -7.42 -6.16 3.75
N HIS A 93 -7.46 -7.44 4.13
CA HIS A 93 -8.55 -8.33 3.77
C HIS A 93 -9.90 -7.91 4.36
N GLU A 94 -9.90 -7.42 5.61
CA GLU A 94 -11.11 -6.91 6.25
C GLU A 94 -11.66 -5.69 5.51
N LEU A 95 -10.80 -4.73 5.16
CA LEU A 95 -11.23 -3.54 4.43
C LEU A 95 -11.61 -3.87 2.98
N ALA A 96 -10.86 -4.74 2.29
CA ALA A 96 -11.16 -5.23 0.95
C ALA A 96 -12.55 -5.88 0.87
N ALA A 97 -12.94 -6.63 1.90
CA ALA A 97 -14.26 -7.26 1.99
C ALA A 97 -15.35 -6.25 2.37
N LEU A 98 -15.03 -5.25 3.20
CA LEU A 98 -15.99 -4.27 3.69
C LEU A 98 -16.45 -3.32 2.58
N LEU A 99 -15.53 -2.66 1.88
CA LEU A 99 -15.85 -1.57 0.93
C LEU A 99 -16.91 -1.94 -0.12
N PRO A 100 -16.81 -3.07 -0.86
CA PRO A 100 -17.80 -3.43 -1.87
C PRO A 100 -19.14 -3.88 -1.28
N ALA A 101 -19.21 -4.16 0.03
CA ALA A 101 -20.42 -4.62 0.71
C ALA A 101 -21.27 -3.48 1.27
N LEU A 102 -20.78 -2.24 1.26
CA LEU A 102 -21.48 -1.09 1.84
C LEU A 102 -22.54 -0.52 0.90
N ASP A 103 -23.75 -0.31 1.41
CA ASP A 103 -24.74 0.58 0.79
C ASP A 103 -24.61 1.99 1.39
N LEU A 104 -23.90 2.88 0.70
CA LEU A 104 -23.69 4.25 1.18
C LEU A 104 -24.95 5.12 1.23
N THR A 105 -26.10 4.62 0.75
CA THR A 105 -27.40 5.28 0.95
C THR A 105 -28.03 4.93 2.30
N ASP A 106 -27.60 3.83 2.93
CA ASP A 106 -27.99 3.45 4.28
C ASP A 106 -27.12 4.18 5.33
N PRO A 107 -27.72 4.87 6.32
CA PRO A 107 -26.96 5.61 7.33
C PRO A 107 -26.04 4.74 8.20
N THR A 108 -26.37 3.46 8.40
CA THR A 108 -25.53 2.53 9.18
C THR A 108 -24.27 2.20 8.40
N ASP A 109 -24.41 1.87 7.12
CA ASP A 109 -23.28 1.58 6.24
C ASP A 109 -22.44 2.83 5.94
N ALA A 110 -23.06 4.00 5.80
CA ALA A 110 -22.33 5.27 5.75
C ALA A 110 -21.52 5.53 7.04
N GLY A 111 -22.04 5.13 8.21
CA GLY A 111 -21.31 5.17 9.47
C GLY A 111 -20.13 4.19 9.50
N ARG A 112 -20.33 2.97 8.99
CA ARG A 112 -19.27 1.96 8.85
C ARG A 112 -18.17 2.41 7.90
N PHE A 113 -18.51 3.06 6.80
CA PHE A 113 -17.53 3.67 5.88
C PHE A 113 -16.64 4.69 6.60
N LYS A 114 -17.24 5.60 7.37
CA LYS A 114 -16.49 6.63 8.11
C LYS A 114 -15.52 6.01 9.11
N ALA A 115 -15.98 5.02 9.87
CA ALA A 115 -15.11 4.28 10.77
C ALA A 115 -13.97 3.57 10.02
N ALA A 116 -14.26 2.96 8.87
CA ALA A 116 -13.25 2.31 8.04
C ALA A 116 -12.22 3.29 7.48
N ALA A 117 -12.62 4.51 7.12
CA ALA A 117 -11.70 5.57 6.71
C ALA A 117 -10.77 6.00 7.86
N ASP A 118 -11.29 6.09 9.08
CA ASP A 118 -10.47 6.36 10.27
C ASP A 118 -9.49 5.21 10.56
N GLU A 119 -9.95 3.95 10.49
CA GLU A 119 -9.07 2.78 10.67
C GLU A 119 -7.98 2.71 9.59
N LEU A 120 -8.30 3.06 8.34
CA LEU A 120 -7.33 3.14 7.25
C LEU A 120 -6.22 4.17 7.54
N HIS A 121 -6.53 5.30 8.17
CA HIS A 121 -5.50 6.25 8.60
C HIS A 121 -4.55 5.66 9.67
N HIS A 122 -5.08 4.86 10.60
CA HIS A 122 -4.25 4.18 11.60
C HIS A 122 -3.40 3.08 10.98
N HIS A 123 -3.95 2.38 9.98
CA HIS A 123 -3.25 1.40 9.17
C HIS A 123 -2.06 2.02 8.42
N ILE A 124 -2.29 3.10 7.66
CA ILE A 124 -1.24 3.85 6.97
C ILE A 124 -0.14 4.31 7.95
N ALA A 125 -0.51 4.80 9.13
CA ALA A 125 0.47 5.23 10.13
C ALA A 125 1.35 4.06 10.66
N LYS A 126 0.79 2.86 10.82
CA LYS A 126 1.54 1.66 11.24
C LYS A 126 2.62 1.29 10.22
N GLU A 127 2.36 1.54 8.95
CA GLU A 127 3.32 1.29 7.87
C GLU A 127 4.32 2.42 7.74
N GLU A 128 3.87 3.66 7.58
CA GLU A 128 4.75 4.80 7.31
C GLU A 128 5.66 5.16 8.48
N ASP A 129 5.16 5.08 9.73
CA ASP A 129 5.96 5.40 10.93
C ASP A 129 6.63 4.16 11.54
N GLY A 130 6.26 2.96 11.09
CA GLY A 130 6.69 1.68 11.67
C GLY A 130 7.40 0.79 10.66
N LEU A 131 6.62 0.13 9.81
CA LEU A 131 7.12 -0.93 8.91
C LEU A 131 8.11 -0.39 7.86
N PHE A 132 7.79 0.72 7.20
CA PHE A 132 8.62 1.29 6.13
C PHE A 132 9.98 1.74 6.67
N PRO A 133 10.10 2.47 7.80
CA PRO A 133 11.40 2.77 8.41
C PRO A 133 12.19 1.52 8.80
N ALA A 134 11.53 0.49 9.36
CA ALA A 134 12.17 -0.76 9.71
C ALA A 134 12.76 -1.45 8.46
N SER A 135 12.00 -1.47 7.36
CA SER A 135 12.41 -2.09 6.09
C SER A 135 13.71 -1.52 5.53
N LEU A 136 13.96 -0.21 5.67
CA LEU A 136 15.20 0.44 5.24
C LEU A 136 16.45 -0.11 5.95
N THR A 137 16.29 -0.66 7.15
CA THR A 137 17.40 -1.22 7.93
C THR A 137 17.49 -2.75 7.81
N ALA A 138 16.36 -3.41 7.55
CA ALA A 138 16.25 -4.86 7.52
C ALA A 138 16.57 -5.46 6.14
N LEU A 139 16.15 -4.82 5.05
CA LEU A 139 16.25 -5.40 3.71
C LEU A 139 17.65 -5.24 3.10
N SER A 140 18.12 -6.32 2.49
CA SER A 140 19.25 -6.32 1.55
C SER A 140 18.85 -5.78 0.17
N GLY A 141 19.84 -5.54 -0.69
CA GLY A 141 19.60 -5.04 -2.04
C GLY A 141 18.78 -6.00 -2.92
N ASP A 142 19.01 -7.31 -2.78
CA ASP A 142 18.29 -8.33 -3.57
C ASP A 142 16.81 -8.42 -3.14
N GLU A 143 16.55 -8.28 -1.83
CA GLU A 143 15.22 -8.21 -1.25
C GLU A 143 14.45 -6.96 -1.70
N TRP A 144 15.12 -5.81 -1.76
CA TRP A 144 14.54 -4.61 -2.38
C TRP A 144 14.20 -4.82 -3.87
N ASP A 145 15.03 -5.53 -4.60
CA ASP A 145 14.78 -5.83 -6.01
C ASP A 145 13.56 -6.74 -6.21
N VAL A 146 13.35 -7.71 -5.31
CA VAL A 146 12.12 -8.54 -5.26
C VAL A 146 10.89 -7.69 -5.00
N SER A 147 10.91 -6.83 -3.96
CA SER A 147 9.79 -5.95 -3.61
C SER A 147 9.42 -5.00 -4.75
N MET A 148 10.42 -4.40 -5.41
CA MET A 148 10.18 -3.54 -6.58
C MET A 148 9.60 -4.30 -7.78
N ALA A 149 10.00 -5.56 -7.99
CA ALA A 149 9.44 -6.37 -9.06
C ALA A 149 7.96 -6.73 -8.80
N ALA A 150 7.61 -7.05 -7.55
CA ALA A 150 6.24 -7.31 -7.13
C ALA A 150 5.36 -6.07 -7.31
N TRP A 151 5.82 -4.90 -6.88
CA TRP A 151 5.10 -3.64 -7.09
C TRP A 151 4.84 -3.35 -8.57
N ARG A 152 5.85 -3.51 -9.45
CA ARG A 152 5.67 -3.33 -10.90
C ARG A 152 4.66 -4.32 -11.50
N ALA A 153 4.61 -5.55 -10.97
CA ALA A 153 3.66 -6.55 -11.42
C ALA A 153 2.21 -6.20 -11.04
N ALA A 154 2.02 -5.55 -9.88
CA ALA A 154 0.73 -4.99 -9.47
C ALA A 154 0.34 -3.73 -10.27
N HIS A 155 1.32 -3.01 -10.82
CA HIS A 155 1.13 -1.75 -11.57
C HIS A 155 1.59 -1.84 -13.04
N PRO A 156 0.97 -2.70 -13.87
CA PRO A 156 1.43 -2.96 -15.24
C PRO A 156 1.29 -1.77 -16.21
N GLN A 157 0.57 -0.71 -15.84
CA GLN A 157 0.44 0.52 -16.65
C GLN A 157 1.53 1.56 -16.34
N GLU A 158 2.19 1.45 -15.18
CA GLU A 158 3.22 2.41 -14.71
C GLU A 158 4.65 1.91 -15.02
N SER A 159 4.80 0.67 -15.51
CA SER A 159 6.09 0.03 -15.77
C SER A 159 6.80 0.48 -17.06
N ASP A 160 6.21 1.38 -17.85
CA ASP A 160 6.66 1.76 -19.19
C ASP A 160 7.28 3.19 -19.29
N SER A 161 7.59 3.84 -18.16
CA SER A 161 8.24 5.17 -18.12
C SER A 161 9.74 5.13 -17.82
#